data_AF-A0A8J3MXJ9-F1
#
_entry.id   AF-A0A8J3MXJ9-F1
#
_cell.length_a   1.000
_cell.length_b   1.000
_cell.length_c   1.000
_cell.angle_alpha   90.00
_cell.angle_beta   90.00
_cell.angle_gamma   90.00
#
_symmetry.space_group_name_H-M   'P 1'
#
loop_
_entity.id
_entity.type
_entity.pdbx_description
1 polymer ?
#
loop_
_entity_poly.entity_id
_entity_poly.type
_entity_poly.pdbx_seq_one_letter_code
_entity_poly.pdbx_strand_id
1 'polypeptide(L)'
;MIHSFPFDECPSPVRQEQPSEGALHSLLLRQTDPLEVAALTTQPPLHSPERGENGGEPKRTTLRHLLTTPLGRIGIFALPLQLPPHEARSDAFQQEVLQQTSDAIALAQACGAQVIALCQWLPQMTNHGLLVQQSLPLRAGQRPRLTTGEASSLAALFLHLEQVLPMLRRDLRQERLALVGTTDALAAMLHALLTVLAHPPTIIVRPLPSSAPPDIEASLMLLSTLTRHGFEGEVMWASDMGEVMAHTTLLLDLTADGLVLDSESMQSGVVALSRIPIRWRNDEHFHQRLATREDVLLIEGGHLTSHDPLNELWLMPDPPAREDMHPLVRRASGWHTRAGRIAPLLSVDAQVLSGAIVQRGGPAVLGPLDESAVLFHVLALQAGGMQATPPHHGPHTWTDAFLHAFRARFGYRSRRSS
;
A
#
# COMPACT_ATOMS: atom_id res chain seq x y z
N MET A 1 -5.83 -75.13 21.14
CA MET A 1 -5.02 -74.81 22.34
C MET A 1 -3.80 -74.03 21.85
N ILE A 2 -3.92 -72.70 21.71
CA ILE A 2 -2.78 -71.78 21.54
C ILE A 2 -3.12 -70.53 22.35
N HIS A 3 -2.17 -70.14 23.17
CA HIS A 3 -2.23 -69.10 24.19
C HIS A 3 -2.21 -67.67 23.64
N SER A 4 -2.77 -66.81 24.48
CA SER A 4 -2.80 -65.36 24.52
C SER A 4 -1.45 -64.66 24.31
N PHE A 5 -1.49 -63.45 23.73
CA PHE A 5 -0.54 -62.37 24.01
C PHE A 5 -1.31 -61.08 24.37
N PRO A 6 -0.82 -60.26 25.32
CA PRO A 6 -1.50 -59.06 25.78
C PRO A 6 -1.27 -57.88 24.82
N PHE A 7 -2.30 -57.04 24.70
CA PHE A 7 -2.20 -55.70 24.15
C PHE A 7 -1.57 -54.79 25.20
N ASP A 8 -0.33 -54.37 25.00
CA ASP A 8 0.25 -53.24 25.73
C ASP A 8 -0.02 -51.93 24.96
N GLU A 9 -0.77 -51.08 25.65
CA GLU A 9 -0.80 -49.61 25.65
C GLU A 9 -0.32 -48.86 24.39
N CYS A 10 -1.30 -48.35 23.64
CA CYS A 10 -1.12 -47.22 22.73
C CYS A 10 -0.61 -46.00 23.52
N PRO A 11 0.51 -45.36 23.13
CA PRO A 11 0.91 -44.10 23.76
C PRO A 11 -0.18 -43.05 23.50
N SER A 12 -0.58 -42.36 24.56
CA SER A 12 -1.53 -41.25 24.52
C SER A 12 -1.12 -40.21 23.46
N PRO A 13 -2.07 -39.54 22.80
CA PRO A 13 -1.76 -38.51 21.82
C PRO A 13 -0.88 -37.45 22.50
N VAL A 14 0.34 -37.30 21.98
CA VAL A 14 1.25 -36.22 22.35
C VAL A 14 0.47 -34.92 22.12
N ARG A 15 0.14 -34.20 23.20
CA ARG A 15 -0.35 -32.84 23.10
C ARG A 15 0.65 -32.07 22.25
N GLN A 16 0.23 -31.64 21.07
CA GLN A 16 1.00 -30.71 20.26
C GLN A 16 1.17 -29.43 21.08
N GLU A 17 2.35 -29.29 21.68
CA GLU A 17 2.74 -28.05 22.35
C GLU A 17 2.80 -26.94 21.31
N GLN A 18 2.17 -25.82 21.64
CA GLN A 18 2.24 -24.58 20.91
C GLN A 18 3.72 -24.22 20.67
N PRO A 19 4.10 -23.64 19.51
CA PRO A 19 5.32 -22.84 19.50
C PRO A 19 5.10 -21.72 20.53
N SER A 20 5.75 -21.87 21.69
CA SER A 20 5.65 -20.89 22.78
C SER A 20 6.03 -19.50 22.26
N GLU A 21 5.45 -18.44 22.84
CA GLU A 21 5.93 -17.05 22.67
C GLU A 21 7.48 -16.98 22.74
N GLY A 22 8.11 -17.87 23.51
CA GLY A 22 9.55 -18.06 23.60
C GLY A 22 10.29 -18.31 22.29
N ALA A 23 9.69 -18.92 21.27
CA ALA A 23 10.36 -19.19 19.98
C ALA A 23 10.47 -17.95 19.09
N LEU A 24 9.39 -17.17 18.98
CA LEU A 24 9.39 -15.86 18.30
C LEU A 24 10.26 -14.85 19.08
N HIS A 25 10.13 -14.85 20.40
CA HIS A 25 10.92 -14.00 21.29
C HIS A 25 12.42 -14.34 21.21
N SER A 26 12.81 -15.62 21.11
CA SER A 26 14.22 -16.01 20.94
C SER A 26 14.77 -15.76 19.53
N LEU A 27 13.93 -15.72 18.49
CA LEU A 27 14.34 -15.34 17.14
C LEU A 27 14.55 -13.83 17.01
N LEU A 28 13.69 -13.04 17.65
CA LEU A 28 13.83 -11.58 17.78
C LEU A 28 14.98 -11.18 18.71
N LEU A 29 15.25 -11.92 19.78
CA LEU A 29 16.40 -11.67 20.67
C LEU A 29 17.76 -12.13 20.10
N ARG A 30 17.77 -13.05 19.12
CA ARG A 30 19.02 -13.49 18.46
C ARG A 30 19.55 -12.47 17.45
N GLN A 31 18.70 -11.57 16.95
CA GLN A 31 19.12 -10.36 16.23
C GLN A 31 19.06 -9.20 17.24
N THR A 32 20.15 -8.47 17.41
CA THR A 32 20.39 -7.60 18.58
C THR A 32 19.42 -6.42 18.77
N ASP A 33 18.49 -6.16 17.85
CA ASP A 33 17.62 -4.98 17.91
C ASP A 33 16.12 -5.37 17.95
N PRO A 34 15.32 -4.77 18.86
CA PRO A 34 13.86 -4.96 18.88
C PRO A 34 13.19 -4.37 17.63
N LEU A 35 11.94 -4.76 17.39
CA LEU A 35 11.15 -4.17 16.33
C LEU A 35 10.80 -2.71 16.67
N GLU A 36 11.11 -1.76 15.79
CA GLU A 36 10.79 -0.34 16.03
C GLU A 36 9.32 -0.05 15.67
N VAL A 37 8.88 -0.60 14.55
CA VAL A 37 7.59 -0.31 13.92
C VAL A 37 6.95 -1.58 13.40
N ALA A 38 5.62 -1.65 13.43
CA ALA A 38 4.86 -2.68 12.75
C ALA A 38 3.98 -2.12 11.64
N ALA A 39 3.85 -2.86 10.55
CA ALA A 39 2.85 -2.65 9.51
C ALA A 39 1.85 -3.81 9.55
N LEU A 40 0.58 -3.50 9.76
CA LEU A 40 -0.51 -4.47 9.75
C LEU A 40 -1.13 -4.49 8.38
N THR A 41 -1.27 -5.68 7.82
CA THR A 41 -1.84 -5.89 6.49
C THR A 41 -2.88 -7.00 6.54
N THR A 42 -3.96 -6.88 5.79
CA THR A 42 -4.74 -8.05 5.38
C THR A 42 -3.83 -8.91 4.49
N GLN A 43 -3.89 -10.23 4.55
CA GLN A 43 -3.03 -11.15 3.75
C GLN A 43 -2.79 -10.63 2.32
N PRO A 44 -1.59 -10.84 1.74
CA PRO A 44 -1.20 -10.07 0.57
C PRO A 44 -2.15 -10.34 -0.60
N PRO A 45 -2.37 -9.36 -1.49
CA PRO A 45 -2.88 -9.64 -2.83
C PRO A 45 -1.78 -10.36 -3.62
N LEU A 46 -1.44 -11.59 -3.24
CA LEU A 46 -0.55 -12.42 -4.05
C LEU A 46 -1.42 -13.09 -5.12
N HIS A 47 -1.45 -12.48 -6.30
CA HIS A 47 -1.56 -13.19 -7.56
C HIS A 47 -0.42 -14.23 -7.63
N SER A 48 -0.60 -15.38 -7.00
CA SER A 48 0.11 -16.59 -7.34
C SER A 48 -0.95 -17.61 -7.73
N PRO A 49 -1.23 -17.77 -9.03
CA PRO A 49 -2.16 -18.79 -9.52
C PRO A 49 -1.71 -20.24 -9.23
N GLU A 50 -0.59 -20.42 -8.50
CA GLU A 50 0.02 -21.73 -8.24
C GLU A 50 -0.15 -22.25 -6.79
N ARG A 51 -0.90 -21.58 -5.91
CA ARG A 51 -1.28 -22.21 -4.64
C ARG A 51 -2.51 -23.07 -4.83
N GLY A 52 -2.27 -24.35 -5.11
CA GLY A 52 -3.29 -25.39 -5.02
C GLY A 52 -4.02 -25.32 -3.67
N GLU A 53 -5.32 -25.62 -3.70
CA GLU A 53 -6.36 -25.48 -2.66
C GLU A 53 -6.06 -26.17 -1.30
N ASN A 54 -4.85 -26.71 -1.09
CA ASN A 54 -4.46 -27.53 0.06
C ASN A 54 -3.51 -26.84 1.06
N GLY A 55 -3.14 -25.58 0.83
CA GLY A 55 -2.37 -24.79 1.80
C GLY A 55 -3.30 -24.03 2.74
N GLY A 56 -3.66 -24.63 3.88
CA GLY A 56 -4.58 -24.01 4.85
C GLY A 56 -4.16 -22.59 5.22
N GLU A 57 -5.04 -21.62 4.98
CA GLU A 57 -4.82 -20.23 5.35
C GLU A 57 -4.62 -20.12 6.87
N PRO A 58 -3.62 -19.35 7.34
CA PRO A 58 -3.40 -19.24 8.77
C PRO A 58 -4.59 -18.51 9.38
N LYS A 59 -5.23 -19.14 10.38
CA LYS A 59 -6.39 -18.60 11.11
C LYS A 59 -6.06 -17.53 12.14
N ARG A 60 -4.81 -17.06 12.16
CA ARG A 60 -4.26 -16.18 13.20
C ARG A 60 -3.30 -15.18 12.57
N THR A 61 -3.16 -14.03 13.23
CA THR A 61 -2.15 -13.05 12.87
C THR A 61 -0.75 -13.67 12.93
N THR A 62 0.07 -13.36 11.92
CA THR A 62 1.45 -13.85 11.85
C THR A 62 2.40 -12.72 11.46
N LEU A 63 3.56 -12.65 12.11
CA LEU A 63 4.69 -11.87 11.61
C LEU A 63 5.25 -12.59 10.38
N ARG A 64 5.18 -11.95 9.21
CA ARG A 64 5.52 -12.55 7.92
C ARG A 64 6.88 -12.10 7.42
N HIS A 65 7.20 -10.82 7.61
CA HIS A 65 8.41 -10.22 7.10
C HIS A 65 9.04 -9.31 8.16
N LEU A 66 10.36 -9.31 8.23
CA LEU A 66 11.12 -8.27 8.91
C LEU A 66 11.90 -7.51 7.86
N LEU A 67 11.53 -6.25 7.67
CA LEU A 67 12.12 -5.35 6.70
C LEU A 67 13.08 -4.40 7.41
N THR A 68 14.31 -4.31 6.92
CA THR A 68 15.29 -3.32 7.38
C THR A 68 15.49 -2.29 6.28
N THR A 69 15.20 -1.03 6.59
CA THR A 69 15.25 0.10 5.64
C THR A 69 16.10 1.24 6.21
N PRO A 70 16.50 2.23 5.39
CA PRO A 70 17.08 3.47 5.89
C PRO A 70 16.16 4.25 6.84
N LEU A 71 14.86 3.96 6.84
CA LEU A 71 13.85 4.56 7.71
C LEU A 71 13.67 3.83 9.05
N GLY A 72 14.22 2.63 9.18
CA GLY A 72 14.11 1.82 10.40
C GLY A 72 13.72 0.38 10.12
N ARG A 73 13.53 -0.37 11.20
CA ARG A 73 13.20 -1.81 11.15
C ARG A 73 11.71 -2.04 11.37
N ILE A 74 11.06 -2.65 10.37
CA ILE A 74 9.62 -2.77 10.26
C ILE A 74 9.20 -4.24 10.23
N GLY A 75 8.25 -4.61 11.08
CA GLY A 75 7.67 -5.94 11.11
C GLY A 75 6.33 -5.94 10.38
N ILE A 76 6.20 -6.78 9.35
CA ILE A 76 4.96 -6.87 8.57
C ILE A 76 4.14 -8.03 9.11
N PHE A 77 2.99 -7.70 9.70
CA PHE A 77 2.05 -8.66 10.27
C PHE A 77 0.86 -8.85 9.33
N ALA A 78 0.62 -10.09 8.92
CA ALA A 78 -0.55 -10.43 8.13
C ALA A 78 -1.69 -10.90 9.03
N LEU A 79 -2.84 -10.23 8.90
CA LEU A 79 -4.09 -10.57 9.56
C LEU A 79 -4.86 -11.60 8.72
N PRO A 80 -5.53 -12.57 9.36
CA PRO A 80 -6.25 -13.65 8.68
C PRO A 80 -7.65 -13.20 8.24
N LEU A 81 -7.74 -12.04 7.57
CA LEU A 81 -9.01 -11.47 7.15
C LEU A 81 -9.32 -11.84 5.69
N GLN A 82 -10.48 -12.46 5.47
CA GLN A 82 -11.05 -12.67 4.15
C GLN A 82 -11.95 -11.48 3.82
N LEU A 83 -11.63 -10.74 2.76
CA LEU A 83 -12.38 -9.54 2.39
C LEU A 83 -13.66 -9.93 1.63
N PRO A 84 -14.86 -9.77 2.21
CA PRO A 84 -16.08 -9.92 1.46
C PRO A 84 -16.23 -8.75 0.48
N PRO A 85 -17.07 -8.89 -0.57
CA PRO A 85 -17.51 -7.78 -1.39
C PRO A 85 -17.99 -6.61 -0.53
N HIS A 86 -17.78 -5.37 -0.99
CA HIS A 86 -18.09 -4.17 -0.20
C HIS A 86 -19.53 -4.16 0.35
N GLU A 87 -20.49 -4.63 -0.46
CA GLU A 87 -21.92 -4.70 -0.14
C GLU A 87 -22.28 -5.77 0.92
N ALA A 88 -21.38 -6.72 1.18
CA ALA A 88 -21.60 -7.85 2.10
C ALA A 88 -20.94 -7.64 3.48
N ARG A 89 -20.42 -6.43 3.77
CA ARG A 89 -19.80 -6.10 5.06
C ARG A 89 -20.88 -5.92 6.13
N SER A 90 -20.94 -6.85 7.08
CA SER A 90 -21.86 -6.83 8.22
C SER A 90 -21.21 -6.28 9.49
N ASP A 91 -22.01 -5.94 10.51
CA ASP A 91 -21.50 -5.58 11.83
C ASP A 91 -20.61 -6.68 12.43
N ALA A 92 -20.94 -7.95 12.18
CA ALA A 92 -20.15 -9.09 12.63
C ALA A 92 -18.76 -9.11 11.98
N PHE A 93 -18.69 -8.79 10.68
CA PHE A 93 -17.42 -8.66 9.98
C PHE A 93 -16.59 -7.48 10.51
N GLN A 94 -17.22 -6.35 10.78
CA GLN A 94 -16.52 -5.21 11.39
C GLN A 94 -15.96 -5.55 12.78
N GLN A 95 -16.71 -6.29 13.60
CA GLN A 95 -16.21 -6.77 14.89
C GLN A 95 -15.02 -7.73 14.73
N GLU A 96 -15.07 -8.63 13.75
CA GLU A 96 -13.93 -9.51 13.42
C GLU A 96 -12.69 -8.71 13.04
N VAL A 97 -12.82 -7.71 12.18
CA VAL A 97 -11.73 -6.82 11.76
C VAL A 97 -11.09 -6.13 12.97
N LEU A 98 -11.92 -5.57 13.86
CA LEU A 98 -11.44 -4.88 15.07
C LEU A 98 -10.74 -5.84 16.03
N GLN A 99 -11.27 -7.06 16.19
CA GLN A 99 -10.67 -8.09 17.04
C GLN A 99 -9.30 -8.52 16.47
N GLN A 100 -9.24 -8.91 15.19
CA GLN A 100 -7.99 -9.34 14.55
C GLN A 100 -6.94 -8.22 14.52
N THR A 101 -7.37 -6.98 14.31
CA THR A 101 -6.47 -5.82 14.36
C THR A 101 -5.94 -5.58 15.77
N SER A 102 -6.79 -5.69 16.79
CA SER A 102 -6.37 -5.55 18.19
C SER A 102 -5.39 -6.65 18.61
N ASP A 103 -5.64 -7.89 18.21
CA ASP A 103 -4.73 -9.02 18.48
C ASP A 103 -3.39 -8.83 17.77
N ALA A 104 -3.41 -8.33 16.53
CA ALA A 104 -2.20 -8.00 15.79
C ALA A 104 -1.39 -6.87 16.43
N ILE A 105 -2.08 -5.84 16.94
CA ILE A 105 -1.46 -4.75 17.69
C ILE A 105 -0.75 -5.28 18.94
N ALA A 106 -1.44 -6.10 19.74
CA ALA A 106 -0.87 -6.67 20.95
C ALA A 106 0.39 -7.52 20.65
N LEU A 107 0.33 -8.34 19.60
CA LEU A 107 1.47 -9.15 19.16
C LEU A 107 2.64 -8.28 18.67
N ALA A 108 2.37 -7.24 17.88
CA ALA A 108 3.38 -6.31 17.40
C ALA A 108 4.09 -5.57 18.56
N GLN A 109 3.33 -5.13 19.56
CA GLN A 109 3.88 -4.51 20.77
C GLN A 109 4.72 -5.47 21.59
N ALA A 110 4.29 -6.73 21.73
CA ALA A 110 5.09 -7.78 22.37
C ALA A 110 6.43 -8.02 21.64
N CYS A 111 6.49 -7.71 20.34
CA CYS A 111 7.73 -7.73 19.55
C CYS A 111 8.57 -6.44 19.65
N GLY A 112 8.07 -5.41 20.35
CA GLY A 112 8.76 -4.13 20.60
C GLY A 112 8.21 -2.93 19.86
N ALA A 113 7.26 -3.11 18.92
CA ALA A 113 6.79 -2.02 18.07
C ALA A 113 6.13 -0.90 18.88
N GLN A 114 6.60 0.34 18.67
CA GLN A 114 6.05 1.53 19.32
C GLN A 114 5.05 2.27 18.43
N VAL A 115 5.19 2.11 17.12
CA VAL A 115 4.30 2.67 16.11
C VAL A 115 3.75 1.54 15.25
N ILE A 116 2.46 1.64 14.94
CA ILE A 116 1.76 0.65 14.13
C ILE A 116 1.07 1.36 12.97
N ALA A 117 1.44 0.97 11.75
CA ALA A 117 0.80 1.40 10.52
C ALA A 117 -0.32 0.42 10.14
N LEU A 118 -1.52 0.94 9.93
CA LEU A 118 -2.63 0.23 9.30
C LEU A 118 -2.50 0.38 7.79
N CYS A 119 -2.24 -0.72 7.09
CA CYS A 119 -1.97 -0.72 5.66
C CYS A 119 -3.08 -1.40 4.86
N GLN A 120 -3.04 -1.17 3.54
CA GLN A 120 -3.96 -1.70 2.54
C GLN A 120 -5.42 -1.36 2.84
N TRP A 121 -6.26 -2.37 3.06
CA TRP A 121 -7.69 -2.21 3.29
C TRP A 121 -8.03 -1.85 4.74
N LEU A 122 -7.11 -2.03 5.69
CA LEU A 122 -7.39 -1.80 7.10
C LEU A 122 -7.85 -0.37 7.42
N PRO A 123 -7.24 0.70 6.87
CA PRO A 123 -7.76 2.05 7.06
C PRO A 123 -9.24 2.16 6.70
N GLN A 124 -9.64 1.73 5.50
CA GLN A 124 -11.04 1.82 5.07
C GLN A 124 -11.99 1.02 5.97
N MET A 125 -11.58 -0.19 6.38
CA MET A 125 -12.41 -1.07 7.21
C MET A 125 -12.54 -0.60 8.66
N THR A 126 -11.70 0.35 9.08
CA THR A 126 -11.62 0.82 10.47
C THR A 126 -11.92 2.31 10.61
N ASN A 127 -12.57 2.91 9.61
CA ASN A 127 -12.83 4.35 9.52
C ASN A 127 -11.53 5.16 9.70
N HIS A 128 -10.57 4.90 8.81
CA HIS A 128 -9.20 5.44 8.82
C HIS A 128 -8.51 5.24 10.18
N GLY A 129 -8.70 4.07 10.80
CA GLY A 129 -8.09 3.70 12.08
C GLY A 129 -8.79 4.24 13.33
N LEU A 130 -9.82 5.10 13.19
CA LEU A 130 -10.54 5.67 14.33
C LEU A 130 -11.23 4.59 15.18
N LEU A 131 -11.83 3.58 14.55
CA LEU A 131 -12.51 2.51 15.27
C LEU A 131 -11.53 1.67 16.09
N VAL A 132 -10.33 1.41 15.57
CA VAL A 132 -9.28 0.69 16.29
C VAL A 132 -8.81 1.52 17.48
N GLN A 133 -8.60 2.83 17.30
CA GLN A 133 -8.19 3.72 18.37
C GLN A 133 -9.21 3.74 19.52
N GLN A 134 -10.50 3.69 19.19
CA GLN A 134 -11.61 3.64 20.15
C GLN A 134 -11.73 2.27 20.83
N SER A 135 -11.51 1.18 20.10
CA SER A 135 -11.71 -0.19 20.60
C SER A 135 -10.53 -0.76 21.40
N LEU A 136 -9.33 -0.17 21.31
CA LEU A 136 -8.15 -0.69 21.99
C LEU A 136 -8.30 -0.67 23.53
N PRO A 137 -8.32 -1.83 24.20
CA PRO A 137 -8.52 -1.94 25.66
C PRO A 137 -7.26 -1.60 26.48
N LEU A 138 -6.27 -0.94 25.89
CA LEU A 138 -4.96 -0.72 26.51
C LEU A 138 -5.01 0.40 27.56
N ARG A 139 -4.33 0.16 28.69
CA ARG A 139 -4.12 1.13 29.77
C ARG A 139 -3.47 2.40 29.22
N ALA A 140 -3.86 3.56 29.76
CA ALA A 140 -3.21 4.82 29.45
C ALA A 140 -1.68 4.70 29.68
N GLY A 141 -0.87 5.08 28.68
CA GLY A 141 0.60 4.98 28.71
C GLY A 141 1.21 3.73 28.07
N GLN A 142 0.41 2.73 27.69
CA GLN A 142 0.89 1.52 26.98
C GLN A 142 0.35 1.42 25.53
N ARG A 143 -0.26 2.48 25.02
CA ARG A 143 -0.83 2.49 23.67
C ARG A 143 0.27 2.80 22.64
N PRO A 144 0.41 1.97 21.59
CA PRO A 144 1.29 2.32 20.50
C PRO A 144 0.69 3.52 19.74
N ARG A 145 1.53 4.32 19.10
CA ARG A 145 1.04 5.33 18.17
C ARG A 145 0.50 4.59 16.94
N LEU A 146 -0.72 4.92 16.53
CA LEU A 146 -1.30 4.37 15.31
C LEU A 146 -1.21 5.40 14.19
N THR A 147 -1.00 4.91 12.97
CA THR A 147 -1.11 5.70 11.74
C THR A 147 -1.71 4.83 10.65
N THR A 148 -2.28 5.45 9.61
CA THR A 148 -2.57 4.78 8.34
C THR A 148 -1.38 4.90 7.39
N GLY A 149 -1.39 4.12 6.31
CA GLY A 149 -0.44 4.24 5.20
C GLY A 149 -0.71 5.39 4.23
N GLU A 150 -1.79 6.15 4.42
CA GLU A 150 -2.40 7.01 3.40
C GLU A 150 -1.50 8.16 2.94
N ALA A 151 -0.92 8.93 3.89
CA ALA A 151 0.03 10.00 3.55
C ALA A 151 1.24 9.47 2.79
N SER A 152 1.76 8.29 3.17
CA SER A 152 2.91 7.67 2.50
C SER A 152 2.57 7.18 1.09
N SER A 153 1.38 6.62 0.87
CA SER A 153 0.92 6.27 -0.49
C SER A 153 0.80 7.48 -1.39
N LEU A 154 0.22 8.58 -0.90
CA LEU A 154 0.10 9.82 -1.68
C LEU A 154 1.47 10.45 -1.92
N ALA A 155 2.36 10.43 -0.92
CA ALA A 155 3.74 10.88 -1.10
C ALA A 155 4.48 10.04 -2.15
N ALA A 156 4.27 8.72 -2.18
CA ALA A 156 4.84 7.87 -3.22
C ALA A 156 4.30 8.22 -4.61
N LEU A 157 3.00 8.50 -4.73
CA LEU A 157 2.41 8.96 -5.99
C LEU A 157 3.02 10.28 -6.46
N PHE A 158 3.25 11.21 -5.53
CA PHE A 158 3.95 12.48 -5.78
C PHE A 158 5.39 12.24 -6.32
N LEU A 159 6.16 11.32 -5.70
CA LEU A 159 7.50 10.98 -6.18
C LEU A 159 7.48 10.37 -7.59
N HIS A 160 6.46 9.56 -7.93
CA HIS A 160 6.31 9.05 -9.29
C HIS A 160 6.01 10.19 -10.27
N LEU A 161 5.18 11.15 -9.90
CA LEU A 161 4.92 12.32 -10.74
C LEU A 161 6.21 13.09 -11.04
N GLU A 162 7.01 13.37 -10.01
CA GLU A 162 8.30 14.07 -10.15
C GLU A 162 9.28 13.32 -11.06
N GLN A 163 9.28 11.98 -11.00
CA GLN A 163 10.14 11.16 -11.85
C GLN A 163 9.62 11.07 -13.30
N VAL A 164 8.31 10.93 -13.47
CA VAL A 164 7.70 10.59 -14.77
C VAL A 164 7.63 11.79 -15.70
N LEU A 165 7.28 12.99 -15.21
CA LEU A 165 7.15 14.15 -16.10
C LEU A 165 8.47 14.47 -16.84
N PRO A 166 9.64 14.59 -16.17
CA PRO A 166 10.91 14.82 -16.85
C PRO A 166 11.28 13.67 -17.81
N MET A 167 11.03 12.42 -17.40
CA MET A 167 11.29 11.23 -18.21
C MET A 167 10.58 11.31 -19.57
N LEU A 168 9.34 11.81 -19.57
CA LEU A 168 8.50 12.00 -20.76
C LEU A 168 8.71 13.35 -21.45
N ARG A 169 9.66 14.19 -21.00
CA ARG A 169 9.82 15.58 -21.45
C ARG A 169 8.51 16.38 -21.37
N ARG A 170 7.79 16.18 -20.27
CA ARG A 170 6.57 16.89 -19.93
C ARG A 170 6.84 17.83 -18.76
N ASP A 171 6.02 18.86 -18.66
CA ASP A 171 6.13 19.90 -17.64
C ASP A 171 4.74 20.17 -17.10
N LEU A 172 4.58 20.15 -15.78
CA LEU A 172 3.28 20.33 -15.13
C LEU A 172 2.61 21.64 -15.55
N ARG A 173 3.39 22.70 -15.88
CA ARG A 173 2.90 23.99 -16.42
C ARG A 173 2.19 23.90 -17.77
N GLN A 174 2.21 22.75 -18.41
CA GLN A 174 1.54 22.49 -19.68
C GLN A 174 0.47 21.41 -19.56
N GLU A 175 0.30 20.82 -18.38
CA GLU A 175 -0.66 19.76 -18.12
C GLU A 175 -2.01 20.29 -17.67
N ARG A 176 -3.07 19.60 -18.09
CA ARG A 176 -4.39 19.68 -17.48
C ARG A 176 -4.48 18.54 -16.48
N LEU A 177 -4.21 18.89 -15.22
CA LEU A 177 -4.10 17.94 -14.12
C LEU A 177 -5.48 17.58 -13.58
N ALA A 178 -5.88 16.32 -13.69
CA ALA A 178 -7.05 15.79 -13.01
C ALA A 178 -6.68 15.09 -11.71
N LEU A 179 -7.45 15.36 -10.67
CA LEU A 179 -7.35 14.72 -9.36
C LEU A 179 -8.69 14.07 -9.01
N VAL A 180 -8.66 12.78 -8.69
CA VAL A 180 -9.86 12.01 -8.33
C VAL A 180 -9.63 11.30 -6.99
N GLY A 181 -10.50 11.53 -6.01
CA GLY A 181 -10.34 10.96 -4.68
C GLY A 181 -11.26 11.57 -3.63
N THR A 182 -11.06 11.20 -2.36
CA THR A 182 -11.74 11.85 -1.23
C THR A 182 -11.25 13.28 -1.04
N THR A 183 -12.07 14.14 -0.44
CA THR A 183 -11.74 15.57 -0.32
C THR A 183 -10.44 15.83 0.45
N ASP A 184 -10.18 15.09 1.51
CA ASP A 184 -8.97 15.19 2.32
C ASP A 184 -7.72 14.74 1.55
N ALA A 185 -7.80 13.62 0.82
CA ALA A 185 -6.73 13.19 -0.07
C ALA A 185 -6.44 14.21 -1.17
N LEU A 186 -7.49 14.79 -1.77
CA LEU A 186 -7.39 15.83 -2.78
C LEU A 186 -6.71 17.10 -2.22
N ALA A 187 -7.13 17.58 -1.04
CA ALA A 187 -6.57 18.77 -0.42
C ALA A 187 -5.10 18.57 -0.03
N ALA A 188 -4.76 17.43 0.56
CA ALA A 188 -3.38 17.13 0.94
C ALA A 188 -2.46 16.95 -0.27
N MET A 189 -2.93 16.29 -1.33
CA MET A 189 -2.17 16.19 -2.57
C MET A 189 -1.99 17.56 -3.25
N LEU A 190 -3.06 18.37 -3.34
CA LEU A 190 -2.98 19.74 -3.86
C LEU A 190 -1.99 20.58 -3.07
N HIS A 191 -2.04 20.49 -1.73
CA HIS A 191 -1.11 21.20 -0.86
C HIS A 191 0.33 20.83 -1.20
N ALA A 192 0.66 19.54 -1.30
CA ALA A 192 2.01 19.09 -1.65
C ALA A 192 2.43 19.55 -3.05
N LEU A 193 1.58 19.35 -4.06
CA LEU A 193 1.84 19.73 -5.46
C LEU A 193 2.10 21.23 -5.60
N LEU A 194 1.24 22.08 -5.04
CA LEU A 194 1.33 23.53 -5.22
C LEU A 194 2.45 24.17 -4.37
N THR A 195 2.89 23.48 -3.32
CA THR A 195 4.03 23.91 -2.52
C THR A 195 5.36 23.68 -3.24
N VAL A 196 5.50 22.53 -3.93
CA VAL A 196 6.80 22.06 -4.43
C VAL A 196 6.94 22.21 -5.93
N LEU A 197 5.88 21.97 -6.69
CA LEU A 197 5.90 21.93 -8.15
C LEU A 197 5.32 23.21 -8.76
N ALA A 198 5.71 23.48 -10.00
CA ALA A 198 5.12 24.57 -10.76
C ALA A 198 3.65 24.30 -11.05
N HIS A 199 2.82 25.32 -10.97
CA HIS A 199 1.38 25.17 -11.07
C HIS A 199 0.93 24.79 -12.49
N PRO A 200 0.01 23.83 -12.64
CA PRO A 200 -0.62 23.56 -13.93
C PRO A 200 -1.58 24.68 -14.34
N PRO A 201 -1.80 24.92 -15.64
CA PRO A 201 -2.77 25.92 -16.10
C PRO A 201 -4.22 25.55 -15.78
N THR A 202 -4.52 24.25 -15.62
CA THR A 202 -5.86 23.76 -15.30
C THR A 202 -5.78 22.64 -14.28
N ILE A 203 -6.61 22.71 -13.24
CA ILE A 203 -6.86 21.63 -12.29
C ILE A 203 -8.31 21.18 -12.43
N ILE A 204 -8.51 19.90 -12.72
CA ILE A 204 -9.81 19.24 -12.80
C ILE A 204 -9.98 18.42 -11.53
N VAL A 205 -11.00 18.71 -10.73
CA VAL A 205 -11.23 18.04 -9.46
C VAL A 205 -12.50 17.21 -9.55
N ARG A 206 -12.40 15.94 -9.19
CA ARG A 206 -13.53 15.04 -8.98
C ARG A 206 -13.48 14.46 -7.57
N PRO A 207 -14.14 15.11 -6.60
CA PRO A 207 -14.34 14.52 -5.29
C PRO A 207 -15.22 13.27 -5.44
N LEU A 208 -14.80 12.14 -4.89
CA LEU A 208 -15.69 10.98 -4.79
C LEU A 208 -16.65 11.18 -3.61
N PRO A 209 -17.92 10.76 -3.75
CA PRO A 209 -18.87 10.83 -2.66
C PRO A 209 -18.33 10.01 -1.48
N SER A 210 -18.10 10.68 -0.34
CA SER A 210 -18.02 9.99 0.94
C SER A 210 -19.45 9.58 1.34
N SER A 211 -19.62 8.77 2.39
CA SER A 211 -20.94 8.40 2.91
C SER A 211 -21.81 9.59 3.38
N ALA A 212 -21.29 10.83 3.30
CA ALA A 212 -21.99 12.08 3.52
C ALA A 212 -22.31 12.79 2.17
N PRO A 213 -23.41 13.58 2.09
CA PRO A 213 -23.75 14.33 0.89
C PRO A 213 -22.59 15.23 0.42
N PRO A 214 -22.50 15.55 -0.90
CA PRO A 214 -21.43 16.40 -1.42
C PRO A 214 -21.44 17.74 -0.69
N ASP A 215 -20.44 17.90 0.16
CA ASP A 215 -20.42 18.96 1.15
C ASP A 215 -19.90 20.25 0.51
N ILE A 216 -20.62 21.35 0.69
CA ILE A 216 -20.11 22.68 0.36
C ILE A 216 -18.79 22.91 1.08
N GLU A 217 -18.62 22.36 2.30
CA GLU A 217 -17.39 22.40 3.08
C GLU A 217 -16.21 21.77 2.34
N ALA A 218 -16.43 20.65 1.65
CA ALA A 218 -15.40 19.96 0.88
C ALA A 218 -14.86 20.82 -0.26
N SER A 219 -15.75 21.46 -1.02
CA SER A 219 -15.38 22.40 -2.08
C SER A 219 -14.67 23.64 -1.51
N LEU A 220 -15.14 24.17 -0.37
CA LEU A 220 -14.51 25.31 0.30
C LEU A 220 -13.10 24.99 0.80
N MET A 221 -12.87 23.79 1.35
CA MET A 221 -11.54 23.36 1.81
C MET A 221 -10.53 23.34 0.65
N LEU A 222 -10.93 22.73 -0.47
CA LEU A 222 -10.10 22.68 -1.68
C LEU A 222 -9.84 24.07 -2.27
N LEU A 223 -10.87 24.92 -2.37
CA LEU A 223 -10.72 26.32 -2.79
C LEU A 223 -9.80 27.11 -1.86
N SER A 224 -9.87 26.85 -0.55
CA SER A 224 -8.99 27.49 0.43
C SER A 224 -7.53 27.09 0.23
N THR A 225 -7.27 25.82 -0.09
CA THR A 225 -5.93 25.31 -0.41
C THR A 225 -5.37 26.00 -1.65
N LEU A 226 -6.17 26.06 -2.74
CA LEU A 226 -5.79 26.73 -3.98
C LEU A 226 -5.47 28.22 -3.75
N THR A 227 -6.34 28.91 -3.00
CA THR A 227 -6.18 30.34 -2.69
C THR A 227 -4.94 30.60 -1.85
N ARG A 228 -4.67 29.77 -0.83
CA ARG A 228 -3.51 29.89 0.07
C ARG A 228 -2.18 29.79 -0.69
N HIS A 229 -2.16 28.98 -1.75
CA HIS A 229 -0.99 28.79 -2.61
C HIS A 229 -0.93 29.78 -3.77
N GLY A 230 -1.89 30.71 -3.89
CA GLY A 230 -1.91 31.69 -4.97
C GLY A 230 -2.09 31.05 -6.35
N PHE A 231 -2.86 29.97 -6.44
CA PHE A 231 -3.14 29.33 -7.72
C PHE A 231 -3.99 30.25 -8.61
N GLU A 232 -3.47 30.61 -9.78
CA GLU A 232 -4.13 31.52 -10.75
C GLU A 232 -4.72 30.79 -11.98
N GLY A 233 -4.57 29.46 -12.05
CA GLY A 233 -5.07 28.66 -13.15
C GLY A 233 -6.59 28.43 -13.12
N GLU A 234 -7.09 27.74 -14.14
CA GLU A 234 -8.48 27.33 -14.23
C GLU A 234 -8.77 26.15 -13.29
N VAL A 235 -9.91 26.18 -12.58
CA VAL A 235 -10.38 25.09 -11.74
C VAL A 235 -11.69 24.57 -12.30
N MET A 236 -11.73 23.30 -12.69
CA MET A 236 -12.91 22.63 -13.23
C MET A 236 -13.41 21.59 -12.23
N TRP A 237 -14.69 21.64 -11.88
CA TRP A 237 -15.34 20.67 -11.00
C TRP A 237 -16.09 19.65 -11.84
N ALA A 238 -15.49 18.48 -12.05
CA ALA A 238 -16.09 17.47 -12.91
C ALA A 238 -17.26 16.77 -12.20
N SER A 239 -18.36 16.60 -12.92
CA SER A 239 -19.57 15.91 -12.45
C SER A 239 -19.46 14.38 -12.55
N ASP A 240 -18.72 13.87 -13.53
CA ASP A 240 -18.50 12.45 -13.77
C ASP A 240 -17.12 12.18 -14.38
N MET A 241 -16.78 10.89 -14.56
CA MET A 241 -15.49 10.49 -15.13
C MET A 241 -15.35 10.78 -16.62
N GLY A 242 -16.45 10.87 -17.37
CA GLY A 242 -16.40 11.23 -18.79
C GLY A 242 -15.91 12.68 -18.97
N GLU A 243 -16.41 13.59 -18.12
CA GLU A 243 -15.96 14.99 -18.08
C GLU A 243 -14.48 15.09 -17.66
N VAL A 244 -14.04 14.31 -16.66
CA VAL A 244 -12.62 14.23 -16.29
C VAL A 244 -11.80 13.81 -17.51
N MET A 245 -12.15 12.69 -18.15
CA MET A 245 -11.35 12.13 -19.25
C MET A 245 -11.33 13.00 -20.51
N ALA A 246 -12.39 13.78 -20.76
CA ALA A 246 -12.46 14.70 -21.91
C ALA A 246 -11.50 15.90 -21.83
N HIS A 247 -10.95 16.18 -20.66
CA HIS A 247 -10.15 17.38 -20.41
C HIS A 247 -8.77 17.10 -19.82
N THR A 248 -8.49 15.85 -19.48
CA THR A 248 -7.27 15.46 -18.77
C THR A 248 -6.12 15.19 -19.72
N THR A 249 -4.92 15.67 -19.38
CA THR A 249 -3.66 15.20 -19.98
C THR A 249 -2.81 14.43 -18.97
N LEU A 250 -3.03 14.68 -17.67
CA LEU A 250 -2.38 14.02 -16.54
C LEU A 250 -3.44 13.69 -15.47
N LEU A 251 -3.65 12.42 -15.16
CA LEU A 251 -4.58 11.95 -14.12
C LEU A 251 -3.80 11.48 -12.89
N LEU A 252 -4.17 11.97 -11.71
CA LEU A 252 -3.80 11.35 -10.43
C LEU A 252 -5.04 10.74 -9.78
N ASP A 253 -5.03 9.41 -9.72
CA ASP A 253 -5.98 8.63 -8.97
C ASP A 253 -5.50 8.49 -7.51
N LEU A 254 -6.19 9.20 -6.62
CA LEU A 254 -5.92 9.23 -5.19
C LEU A 254 -6.79 8.24 -4.40
N THR A 255 -7.65 7.50 -5.10
CA THR A 255 -8.57 6.54 -4.48
C THR A 255 -7.79 5.40 -3.83
N ALA A 256 -8.37 4.84 -2.76
CA ALA A 256 -7.75 3.74 -2.04
C ALA A 256 -8.21 2.36 -2.54
N ASP A 257 -9.28 2.31 -3.35
CA ASP A 257 -9.86 1.11 -3.97
C ASP A 257 -9.67 1.04 -5.50
N GLY A 258 -9.10 2.08 -6.10
CA GLY A 258 -8.69 2.13 -7.51
C GLY A 258 -9.85 2.47 -8.43
N LEU A 259 -9.62 3.41 -9.35
CA LEU A 259 -10.62 3.82 -10.32
C LEU A 259 -10.99 2.69 -11.28
N VAL A 260 -12.26 2.68 -11.68
CA VAL A 260 -12.75 1.88 -12.81
C VAL A 260 -12.96 2.83 -13.98
N LEU A 261 -12.11 2.73 -15.00
CA LEU A 261 -12.14 3.60 -16.17
C LEU A 261 -12.70 2.89 -17.40
N ASP A 262 -13.22 3.70 -18.32
CA ASP A 262 -13.50 3.28 -19.68
C ASP A 262 -12.32 3.68 -20.57
N SER A 263 -11.63 2.67 -21.12
CA SER A 263 -10.47 2.90 -21.97
C SER A 263 -10.80 3.73 -23.21
N GLU A 264 -12.03 3.74 -23.72
CA GLU A 264 -12.39 4.52 -24.92
C GLU A 264 -12.53 6.01 -24.64
N SER A 265 -12.87 6.37 -23.39
CA SER A 265 -13.03 7.76 -22.97
C SER A 265 -11.70 8.52 -22.82
N MET A 266 -10.58 7.81 -22.65
CA MET A 266 -9.27 8.42 -22.44
C MET A 266 -8.71 9.03 -23.72
N GLN A 267 -8.24 10.27 -23.65
CA GLN A 267 -7.54 10.91 -24.76
C GLN A 267 -6.17 10.26 -25.03
N SER A 268 -5.69 10.34 -26.27
CA SER A 268 -4.31 9.97 -26.59
C SER A 268 -3.32 10.91 -25.89
N GLY A 269 -2.22 10.36 -25.41
CA GLY A 269 -1.18 11.07 -24.68
C GLY A 269 -1.48 11.27 -23.19
N VAL A 270 -2.56 10.71 -22.67
CA VAL A 270 -2.84 10.77 -21.22
C VAL A 270 -1.82 9.94 -20.45
N VAL A 271 -1.31 10.53 -19.37
CA VAL A 271 -0.53 9.84 -18.36
C VAL A 271 -1.39 9.72 -17.11
N ALA A 272 -1.64 8.51 -16.61
CA ALA A 272 -2.39 8.28 -15.38
C ALA A 272 -1.49 7.63 -14.34
N LEU A 273 -1.46 8.21 -13.15
CA LEU A 273 -0.78 7.65 -12.00
C LEU A 273 -1.83 7.28 -10.95
N SER A 274 -1.75 6.08 -10.39
CA SER A 274 -2.63 5.63 -9.31
C SER A 274 -1.85 4.97 -8.18
N ARG A 275 -2.38 5.03 -6.96
CA ARG A 275 -1.80 4.34 -5.79
C ARG A 275 -1.83 2.81 -5.93
N ILE A 276 -2.79 2.30 -6.68
CA ILE A 276 -3.05 0.88 -6.91
C ILE A 276 -3.44 0.66 -8.38
N PRO A 277 -3.54 -0.59 -8.89
CA PRO A 277 -3.92 -0.80 -10.28
C PRO A 277 -5.28 -0.17 -10.63
N ILE A 278 -5.30 0.67 -11.67
CA ILE A 278 -6.54 1.11 -12.32
C ILE A 278 -7.23 -0.09 -12.95
N ARG A 279 -8.54 -0.21 -12.75
CA ARG A 279 -9.38 -1.27 -13.34
C ARG A 279 -10.10 -0.75 -14.56
N TRP A 280 -10.44 -1.64 -15.49
CA TRP A 280 -11.16 -1.28 -16.70
C TRP A 280 -12.57 -1.86 -16.68
N ARG A 281 -13.52 -1.12 -17.26
CA ARG A 281 -14.85 -1.68 -17.56
C ARG A 281 -14.77 -2.80 -18.59
N ASN A 282 -13.79 -2.71 -19.49
CA ASN A 282 -13.53 -3.69 -20.54
C ASN A 282 -12.02 -3.86 -20.73
N ASP A 283 -11.45 -4.87 -20.06
CA ASP A 283 -10.01 -5.16 -20.11
C ASP A 283 -9.54 -5.52 -21.53
N GLU A 284 -10.36 -6.21 -22.32
CA GLU A 284 -10.02 -6.62 -23.69
C GLU A 284 -9.81 -5.41 -24.61
N HIS A 285 -10.72 -4.43 -24.56
CA HIS A 285 -10.58 -3.18 -25.32
C HIS A 285 -9.34 -2.40 -24.90
N PHE A 286 -9.06 -2.36 -23.59
CA PHE A 286 -7.87 -1.70 -23.07
C PHE A 286 -6.58 -2.36 -23.59
N HIS A 287 -6.47 -3.68 -23.51
CA HIS A 287 -5.32 -4.42 -24.02
C HIS A 287 -5.16 -4.27 -25.53
N GLN A 288 -6.26 -4.26 -26.29
CA GLN A 288 -6.23 -3.99 -27.73
C GLN A 288 -5.72 -2.58 -28.01
N ARG A 289 -6.17 -1.56 -27.25
CA ARG A 289 -5.69 -0.19 -27.38
C ARG A 289 -4.19 -0.08 -27.08
N LEU A 290 -3.71 -0.72 -26.01
CA LEU A 290 -2.28 -0.77 -25.71
C LEU A 290 -1.49 -1.40 -26.86
N ALA A 291 -1.93 -2.54 -27.39
CA ALA A 291 -1.23 -3.27 -28.45
C ALA A 291 -1.23 -2.54 -29.81
N THR A 292 -2.22 -1.68 -30.06
CA THR A 292 -2.41 -1.06 -31.39
C THR A 292 -2.05 0.43 -31.43
N ARG A 293 -2.30 1.16 -30.35
CA ARG A 293 -2.19 2.64 -30.33
C ARG A 293 -1.04 3.15 -29.50
N GLU A 294 -0.64 2.42 -28.45
CA GLU A 294 0.45 2.77 -27.52
C GLU A 294 0.36 4.24 -27.07
N ASP A 295 -0.86 4.71 -26.82
CA ASP A 295 -1.18 6.13 -26.68
C ASP A 295 -1.67 6.54 -25.30
N VAL A 296 -1.57 5.67 -24.31
CA VAL A 296 -1.82 5.97 -22.91
C VAL A 296 -0.69 5.37 -22.08
N LEU A 297 -0.30 6.05 -21.02
CA LEU A 297 0.69 5.55 -20.07
C LEU A 297 0.07 5.49 -18.68
N LEU A 298 0.12 4.32 -18.06
CA LEU A 298 -0.45 4.07 -16.74
C LEU A 298 0.64 3.67 -15.78
N ILE A 299 0.62 4.21 -14.57
CA ILE A 299 1.69 4.01 -13.61
C ILE A 299 1.12 3.77 -12.23
N GLU A 300 1.53 2.68 -11.60
CA GLU A 300 1.28 2.42 -10.19
C GLU A 300 2.34 3.10 -9.33
N GLY A 301 1.90 4.14 -8.62
CA GLY A 301 2.74 4.97 -7.77
C GLY A 301 2.77 4.56 -6.30
N GLY A 302 2.26 3.38 -5.93
CA GLY A 302 2.20 2.91 -4.54
C GLY A 302 3.52 2.32 -4.01
N HIS A 303 4.46 1.96 -4.89
CA HIS A 303 5.68 1.25 -4.53
C HIS A 303 6.93 2.10 -4.73
N LEU A 304 7.88 2.02 -3.80
CA LEU A 304 9.12 2.78 -3.85
C LEU A 304 10.33 1.86 -3.87
N THR A 305 11.41 2.29 -4.49
CA THR A 305 12.73 1.68 -4.39
C THR A 305 13.61 2.51 -3.45
N SER A 306 14.75 1.97 -3.03
CA SER A 306 15.76 2.73 -2.30
C SER A 306 17.11 2.57 -3.00
N HIS A 307 17.92 3.63 -2.93
CA HIS A 307 19.33 3.52 -3.32
C HIS A 307 20.09 2.54 -2.41
N ASP A 308 19.74 2.52 -1.13
CA ASP A 308 20.34 1.60 -0.15
C ASP A 308 19.60 0.26 -0.14
N PRO A 309 20.29 -0.87 0.09
CA PRO A 309 19.65 -2.18 0.10
C PRO A 309 18.54 -2.27 1.15
N LEU A 310 17.33 -2.59 0.68
CA LEU A 310 16.25 -3.02 1.55
C LEU A 310 16.45 -4.51 1.86
N ASN A 311 16.68 -4.85 3.13
CA ASN A 311 16.88 -6.25 3.53
C ASN A 311 15.57 -6.80 4.09
N GLU A 312 15.05 -7.83 3.44
CA GLU A 312 13.83 -8.49 3.87
C GLU A 312 14.12 -9.91 4.36
N LEU A 313 13.73 -10.20 5.60
CA LEU A 313 13.76 -11.54 6.18
C LEU A 313 12.36 -12.14 6.16
N TRP A 314 12.19 -13.19 5.37
CA TRP A 314 10.93 -13.91 5.26
C TRP A 314 10.77 -14.91 6.40
N LEU A 315 9.73 -14.73 7.22
CA LEU A 315 9.35 -15.66 8.28
C LEU A 315 8.22 -16.54 7.75
N MET A 316 8.59 -17.77 7.35
CA MET A 316 7.61 -18.79 7.03
C MET A 316 7.16 -19.44 8.34
N PRO A 317 5.86 -19.55 8.62
CA PRO A 317 5.40 -20.45 9.68
C PRO A 317 5.84 -21.86 9.32
N ASP A 318 6.30 -22.63 10.31
CA ASP A 318 6.58 -24.05 10.10
C ASP A 318 5.34 -24.70 9.48
N PRO A 319 5.47 -25.45 8.38
CA PRO A 319 4.35 -26.23 7.88
C PRO A 319 3.87 -27.14 9.01
N PRO A 320 2.55 -27.32 9.20
CA PRO A 320 2.05 -28.22 10.23
C PRO A 320 2.73 -29.57 10.03
N ALA A 321 3.36 -30.09 11.09
CA ALA A 321 4.08 -31.35 11.05
C ALA A 321 3.13 -32.44 10.56
N ARG A 322 3.22 -32.78 9.29
CA ARG A 322 2.47 -33.86 8.67
C ARG A 322 3.18 -35.17 9.01
N GLU A 323 2.54 -36.03 9.78
CA GLU A 323 3.07 -37.34 10.18
C GLU A 323 3.39 -38.24 8.96
N ASP A 324 2.77 -37.95 7.83
CA ASP A 324 2.90 -38.60 6.53
C ASP A 324 4.03 -38.02 5.63
N MET A 325 4.75 -36.99 6.06
CA MET A 325 5.89 -36.47 5.28
C MET A 325 7.07 -37.46 5.27
N HIS A 326 7.43 -37.90 4.07
CA HIS A 326 8.53 -38.83 3.81
C HIS A 326 9.82 -38.43 4.57
N PRO A 327 10.55 -39.35 5.22
CA PRO A 327 11.73 -39.02 6.05
C PRO A 327 12.83 -38.23 5.32
N LEU A 328 12.98 -38.40 3.99
CA LEU A 328 13.87 -37.57 3.17
C LEU A 328 13.31 -36.17 2.91
N VAL A 329 11.99 -36.02 2.76
CA VAL A 329 11.35 -34.70 2.76
C VAL A 329 11.48 -34.09 4.14
N ARG A 330 11.38 -34.84 5.23
CA ARG A 330 11.60 -34.39 6.63
C ARG A 330 13.05 -34.03 6.95
N ARG A 331 14.03 -34.69 6.31
CA ARG A 331 15.48 -34.35 6.39
C ARG A 331 15.88 -33.22 5.46
N ALA A 332 15.34 -33.16 4.23
CA ALA A 332 15.47 -32.01 3.33
C ALA A 332 14.72 -30.80 3.90
N SER A 333 13.63 -31.07 4.61
CA SER A 333 12.89 -30.13 5.45
C SER A 333 13.36 -30.15 6.91
N GLY A 334 14.66 -30.36 7.14
CA GLY A 334 15.34 -29.94 8.36
C GLY A 334 15.34 -28.41 8.54
N TRP A 335 14.15 -27.78 8.42
CA TRP A 335 13.78 -26.44 8.84
C TRP A 335 13.74 -26.41 10.37
N HIS A 336 14.86 -26.76 10.99
CA HIS A 336 15.11 -26.35 12.36
C HIS A 336 15.50 -24.89 12.26
N THR A 337 14.58 -23.95 12.57
CA THR A 337 14.92 -22.56 12.95
C THR A 337 16.04 -21.93 12.12
N ARG A 338 16.06 -22.17 10.80
CA ARG A 338 17.03 -21.54 9.90
C ARG A 338 16.37 -20.26 9.40
N ALA A 339 16.85 -19.17 10.00
CA ALA A 339 16.88 -17.81 9.47
C ALA A 339 16.35 -17.74 8.02
N GLY A 340 15.27 -16.98 7.86
CA GLY A 340 14.65 -16.68 6.58
C GLY A 340 15.66 -16.31 5.49
N ARG A 341 15.21 -16.44 4.24
CA ARG A 341 15.97 -15.87 3.13
C ARG A 341 16.04 -14.36 3.34
N ILE A 342 17.25 -13.83 3.52
CA ILE A 342 17.51 -12.41 3.33
C ILE A 342 17.64 -12.23 1.82
N ALA A 343 16.66 -11.57 1.23
CA ALA A 343 16.72 -11.18 -0.17
C ALA A 343 16.80 -9.65 -0.23
N PRO A 344 17.61 -9.09 -1.16
CA PRO A 344 17.49 -7.68 -1.48
C PRO A 344 16.09 -7.47 -2.04
N LEU A 345 15.31 -6.62 -1.37
CA LEU A 345 14.00 -6.22 -1.83
C LEU A 345 14.16 -5.05 -2.80
N LEU A 346 13.66 -5.22 -4.02
CA LEU A 346 13.79 -4.18 -5.05
C LEU A 346 12.82 -3.03 -4.85
N SER A 347 11.65 -3.29 -4.25
CA SER A 347 10.63 -2.28 -3.97
C SER A 347 9.80 -2.59 -2.74
N VAL A 348 9.25 -1.55 -2.10
CA VAL A 348 8.41 -1.64 -0.90
C VAL A 348 7.14 -0.83 -1.09
N ASP A 349 6.00 -1.33 -0.63
CA ASP A 349 4.77 -0.55 -0.55
C ASP A 349 4.98 0.62 0.42
N ALA A 350 4.75 1.84 -0.05
CA ALA A 350 4.96 3.04 0.74
C ALA A 350 4.14 3.08 2.03
N GLN A 351 2.98 2.41 2.08
CA GLN A 351 2.16 2.33 3.29
C GLN A 351 2.90 1.68 4.46
N VAL A 352 3.77 0.71 4.17
CA VAL A 352 4.57 -0.01 5.18
C VAL A 352 5.56 0.94 5.87
N LEU A 353 6.04 1.95 5.15
CA LEU A 353 7.02 2.92 5.66
C LEU A 353 6.41 3.99 6.56
N SER A 354 5.08 4.12 6.57
CA SER A 354 4.37 5.19 7.30
C SER A 354 4.71 5.22 8.79
N GLY A 355 4.72 4.05 9.44
CA GLY A 355 5.04 3.96 10.86
C GLY A 355 6.49 4.37 11.16
N ALA A 356 7.43 4.12 10.24
CA ALA A 356 8.84 4.50 10.39
C ALA A 356 9.03 6.03 10.29
N ILE A 357 8.29 6.68 9.38
CA ILE A 357 8.25 8.14 9.28
C ILE A 357 7.69 8.74 10.58
N VAL A 358 6.58 8.18 11.08
CA VAL A 358 5.95 8.60 12.33
C VAL A 358 6.88 8.41 13.53
N GLN A 359 7.61 7.30 13.61
CA GLN A 359 8.58 7.03 14.66
C GLN A 359 9.69 8.09 14.70
N ARG A 360 10.04 8.67 13.54
CA ARG A 360 11.04 9.75 13.40
C ARG A 360 10.48 11.15 13.60
N GLY A 361 9.29 11.28 14.19
CA GLY A 361 8.66 12.55 14.50
C GLY A 361 7.68 13.04 13.44
N GLY A 362 7.37 12.23 12.43
CA GLY A 362 6.32 12.54 11.47
C GLY A 362 4.91 12.52 12.06
N PRO A 363 3.96 13.18 11.39
CA PRO A 363 2.56 13.22 11.80
C PRO A 363 1.94 11.83 11.65
N ALA A 364 1.29 11.33 12.70
CA ALA A 364 0.51 10.11 12.61
C ALA A 364 -0.87 10.45 12.00
N VAL A 365 -1.32 9.66 11.03
CA VAL A 365 -2.58 9.90 10.34
C VAL A 365 -3.63 8.91 10.82
N LEU A 366 -4.70 9.41 11.44
CA LEU A 366 -5.90 8.65 11.78
C LEU A 366 -7.11 9.54 11.50
N GLY A 367 -8.17 8.98 10.93
CA GLY A 367 -9.28 9.77 10.45
C GLY A 367 -8.93 10.56 9.18
N PRO A 368 -9.57 11.73 8.97
CA PRO A 368 -9.29 12.60 7.84
C PRO A 368 -7.82 12.97 7.72
N LEU A 369 -7.31 12.98 6.50
CA LEU A 369 -5.92 13.30 6.20
C LEU A 369 -5.65 14.81 6.35
N ASP A 370 -4.64 15.16 7.15
CA ASP A 370 -4.15 16.54 7.26
C ASP A 370 -3.42 16.98 5.98
N GLU A 371 -3.65 18.22 5.56
CA GLU A 371 -3.12 18.77 4.29
C GLU A 371 -1.58 18.72 4.23
N SER A 372 -0.89 18.90 5.36
CA SER A 372 0.57 18.94 5.42
C SER A 372 1.22 17.56 5.51
N ALA A 373 0.45 16.52 5.87
CA ALA A 373 0.98 15.19 6.12
C ALA A 373 1.65 14.59 4.86
N VAL A 374 1.05 14.76 3.69
CA VAL A 374 1.62 14.25 2.43
C VAL A 374 2.97 14.89 2.16
N LEU A 375 3.08 16.22 2.26
CA LEU A 375 4.34 16.93 2.03
C LEU A 375 5.43 16.50 3.02
N PHE A 376 5.09 16.34 4.30
CA PHE A 376 6.03 15.82 5.28
C PHE A 376 6.55 14.43 4.89
N HIS A 377 5.64 13.54 4.47
CA HIS A 377 6.00 12.20 4.05
C HIS A 377 6.85 12.19 2.77
N VAL A 378 6.60 13.08 1.80
CA VAL A 378 7.46 13.27 0.61
C VAL A 378 8.90 13.57 1.05
N LEU A 379 9.07 14.58 1.91
CA LEU A 379 10.39 15.00 2.38
C LEU A 379 11.08 13.89 3.19
N ALA A 380 10.34 13.18 4.05
CA ALA A 380 10.88 12.08 4.84
C ALA A 380 11.33 10.90 3.97
N LEU A 381 10.54 10.55 2.95
CA LEU A 381 10.89 9.49 1.99
C LEU A 381 12.13 9.87 1.17
N GLN A 382 12.19 11.09 0.65
CA GLN A 382 13.37 11.60 -0.07
C GLN A 382 14.62 11.62 0.81
N ALA A 383 14.51 12.11 2.05
CA ALA A 383 15.61 12.12 3.02
C ALA A 383 16.06 10.70 3.40
N GLY A 384 15.16 9.72 3.34
CA GLY A 384 15.46 8.29 3.49
C GLY A 384 16.00 7.61 2.23
N GLY A 385 16.30 8.36 1.16
CA GLY A 385 16.82 7.82 -0.10
C GLY A 385 15.81 6.98 -0.87
N MET A 386 14.51 7.12 -0.58
CA MET A 386 13.44 6.44 -1.31
C MET A 386 13.15 7.15 -2.63
N GLN A 387 12.87 6.37 -3.66
CA GLN A 387 12.62 6.85 -5.02
C GLN A 387 11.43 6.11 -5.63
N ALA A 388 10.83 6.70 -6.66
CA ALA A 388 9.79 6.05 -7.42
C ALA A 388 10.33 4.80 -8.14
N THR A 389 9.50 3.76 -8.22
CA THR A 389 9.83 2.58 -9.02
C THR A 389 9.85 2.92 -10.52
N PRO A 390 10.51 2.09 -11.35
CA PRO A 390 10.31 2.16 -12.79
C PRO A 390 8.81 2.12 -13.15
N PRO A 391 8.36 2.89 -14.16
CA PRO A 391 6.96 2.89 -14.56
C PRO A 391 6.44 1.48 -14.85
N HIS A 392 5.37 1.08 -14.15
CA HIS A 392 4.72 -0.21 -14.32
C HIS A 392 3.21 -0.11 -14.05
N HIS A 393 2.45 -1.08 -14.53
CA HIS A 393 1.04 -1.28 -14.22
C HIS A 393 0.76 -2.78 -14.12
N GLY A 394 0.35 -3.22 -12.93
CA GLY A 394 0.20 -4.62 -12.55
C GLY A 394 1.51 -5.38 -12.78
N PRO A 395 1.46 -6.54 -13.47
CA PRO A 395 2.67 -7.29 -13.79
C PRO A 395 3.49 -6.67 -14.94
N HIS A 396 3.00 -5.63 -15.61
CA HIS A 396 3.62 -5.06 -16.80
C HIS A 396 4.54 -3.88 -16.46
N THR A 397 5.84 -4.03 -16.70
CA THR A 397 6.79 -2.91 -16.65
C THR A 397 6.93 -2.30 -18.04
N TRP A 398 6.84 -0.98 -18.15
CA TRP A 398 6.98 -0.30 -19.45
C TRP A 398 8.43 -0.34 -19.91
N THR A 399 8.65 -0.74 -21.16
CA THR A 399 9.99 -0.81 -21.74
C THR A 399 10.53 0.59 -22.07
N ASP A 400 11.86 0.74 -22.08
CA ASP A 400 12.50 1.98 -22.54
C ASP A 400 12.10 2.35 -23.97
N ALA A 401 11.88 1.35 -24.83
CA ALA A 401 11.44 1.55 -26.21
C ALA A 401 10.03 2.18 -26.25
N PHE A 402 9.09 1.66 -25.46
CA PHE A 402 7.76 2.22 -25.32
C PHE A 402 7.80 3.66 -24.78
N LEU A 403 8.51 3.87 -23.67
CA LEU A 403 8.63 5.21 -23.05
C LEU A 403 9.28 6.22 -24.00
N HIS A 404 10.28 5.78 -24.77
CA HIS A 404 10.91 6.61 -25.80
C HIS A 404 9.92 6.98 -26.92
N ALA A 405 9.16 6.02 -27.43
CA ALA A 405 8.16 6.24 -28.49
C ALA A 405 7.02 7.14 -28.00
N PHE A 406 6.50 6.88 -26.80
CA PHE A 406 5.48 7.69 -26.15
C PHE A 406 5.96 9.14 -25.97
N ARG A 407 7.17 9.33 -25.43
CA ARG A 407 7.82 10.64 -25.31
C ARG A 407 8.01 11.34 -26.64
N ALA A 408 8.41 10.62 -27.69
CA ALA A 408 8.60 11.22 -29.02
C ALA A 408 7.29 11.73 -29.61
N ARG A 409 6.16 11.06 -29.30
CA ARG A 409 4.84 11.39 -29.82
C ARG A 409 4.09 12.42 -28.96
N PHE A 410 4.19 12.32 -27.63
CA PHE A 410 3.36 13.07 -26.67
C PHE A 410 4.17 13.92 -25.68
N GLY A 411 5.50 13.90 -25.76
CA GLY A 411 6.35 14.81 -25.00
C GLY A 411 6.37 16.21 -25.62
N TYR A 412 6.67 17.23 -24.82
CA TYR A 412 6.77 18.59 -25.33
C TYR A 412 8.12 18.80 -26.02
N ARG A 413 8.11 19.44 -27.19
CA ARG A 413 9.35 19.88 -27.82
C ARG A 413 9.95 20.95 -26.92
N SER A 414 11.18 20.73 -26.43
CA SER A 414 11.93 21.78 -25.74
C SER A 414 11.95 22.99 -26.67
N ARG A 415 11.25 24.07 -26.31
CA ARG A 415 11.51 25.37 -26.95
C ARG A 415 12.99 25.61 -26.73
N ARG A 416 13.80 25.52 -27.79
CA ARG A 416 15.18 26.01 -27.72
C ARG A 416 15.04 27.46 -27.29
N SER A 417 15.44 27.75 -26.06
CA SER A 417 15.54 29.11 -25.54
C SER A 417 16.45 29.86 -26.49
N SER A 418 15.84 30.66 -27.36
CA SER A 418 16.52 31.63 -28.22
C SER A 418 17.07 32.76 -27.39
#